data_AF-A0A1S2YZN2-F1
#
_entry.id   AF-A0A1S2YZN2-F1
#
_cell.length_a   1.000
_cell.length_b   1.000
_cell.length_c   1.000
_cell.angle_alpha   90.00
_cell.angle_beta   90.00
_cell.angle_gamma   90.00
#
_symmetry.space_group_name_H-M   'P 1'
#
loop_
_entity.id
_entity.type
_entity.pdbx_description
1 polymer ?
#
loop_
_entity_poly.entity_id
_entity_poly.type
_entity_poly.pdbx_seq_one_letter_code
_entity_poly.pdbx_strand_id
1 'polypeptide(L)'
;MDGNLWVSSRDLYFDIHSMLGSENELLETGYLIDVPSSSIVERRLNLDMSRDEFVKRVNQFVKNFQGPMIESILVNFYLKREQSNSIDQWIKVAFAMGVERIDLLFLGKPYAHDTTQRKRYKFDFDLFYVTNAATLKNLYLQNCVVCHPTNDFIPSKNLRSLSLESSKVDAMSVESLLTNCELLEELCLSFCEVKSSMLKIVSSSLCHLKVVGCYVVSHKFFDNADFKVMDYVNLILVDCLNLTSLEYDGRGLDTLNINTPVLKSIKFSISLKGDLNAFVGLCATFPELEAMHVTTFSMVTTSLKITQPLKHLKELKLDIMLNSDIINDVEYDPLWILNILQTAPLLQKLSVMFLHLELFKSQRDIRDVEIFSHEELKVIELRGCIGDWLEIEFVMNVLKCAHKLEQIVLSPYLRDVSSDWESHHVWYQSGRDRISEKLQGVEGQEKVVLI
;
A
#
# COMPACT_ATOMS: atom_id res chain seq x y z
N MET A 1 24.33 -28.57 0.80
CA MET A 1 24.17 -27.27 1.49
C MET A 1 24.84 -27.37 2.84
N ASP A 2 25.81 -26.49 3.10
CA ASP A 2 26.62 -26.49 4.32
C ASP A 2 25.76 -26.16 5.55
N GLY A 3 25.56 -27.17 6.41
CA GLY A 3 24.74 -27.08 7.63
C GLY A 3 25.31 -26.17 8.73
N ASN A 4 26.43 -25.47 8.50
CA ASN A 4 27.14 -24.71 9.52
C ASN A 4 26.78 -23.22 9.59
N LEU A 5 26.12 -22.64 8.59
CA LEU A 5 25.75 -21.22 8.60
C LEU A 5 24.48 -20.91 9.43
N TRP A 6 23.63 -21.92 9.65
CA TRP A 6 22.33 -21.74 10.29
C TRP A 6 22.33 -21.96 11.80
N VAL A 7 23.35 -22.63 12.35
CA VAL A 7 23.41 -22.99 13.78
C VAL A 7 23.52 -21.75 14.68
N SER A 8 24.02 -20.64 14.15
CA SER A 8 24.13 -19.35 14.85
C SER A 8 23.08 -18.32 14.45
N SER A 9 22.28 -18.56 13.41
CA SER A 9 21.29 -17.59 12.96
C SER A 9 20.10 -17.55 13.93
N ARG A 10 19.74 -16.34 14.37
CA ARG A 10 18.51 -16.10 15.15
C ARG A 10 17.31 -15.82 14.24
N ASP A 11 17.57 -15.47 12.99
CA ASP A 11 16.57 -15.21 11.97
C ASP A 11 16.46 -16.41 11.04
N LEU A 12 15.28 -17.02 11.03
CA LEU A 12 14.99 -18.19 10.22
C LEU A 12 14.16 -17.79 9.00
N TYR A 13 14.74 -17.97 7.82
CA TYR A 13 14.10 -17.65 6.55
C TYR A 13 13.88 -18.91 5.74
N PHE A 14 12.61 -19.24 5.47
CA PHE A 14 12.18 -20.39 4.71
C PHE A 14 11.43 -19.95 3.46
N ASP A 15 12.08 -20.06 2.32
CA ASP A 15 11.51 -19.81 1.00
C ASP A 15 11.89 -20.94 0.04
N ILE A 16 11.40 -20.85 -1.19
CA ILE A 16 11.69 -21.84 -2.22
C ILE A 16 13.21 -22.04 -2.41
N HIS A 17 14.02 -20.98 -2.38
CA HIS A 17 15.43 -21.09 -2.69
C HIS A 17 16.26 -21.69 -1.55
N SER A 18 16.02 -21.22 -0.32
CA SER A 18 16.67 -21.74 0.88
C SER A 18 16.32 -23.20 1.13
N MET A 19 15.09 -23.62 0.81
CA MET A 19 14.65 -24.99 1.07
C MET A 19 14.89 -25.93 -0.10
N LEU A 20 14.62 -25.53 -1.34
CA LEU A 20 14.59 -26.44 -2.49
C LEU A 20 15.74 -26.26 -3.48
N GLY A 21 16.48 -25.15 -3.43
CA GLY A 21 17.69 -24.93 -4.23
C GLY A 21 17.66 -23.67 -5.09
N SER A 22 18.76 -23.46 -5.81
CA SER A 22 18.89 -22.39 -6.80
C SER A 22 17.86 -22.53 -7.93
N GLU A 23 17.57 -21.43 -8.63
CA GLU A 23 16.56 -21.42 -9.69
C GLU A 23 16.82 -22.48 -10.79
N ASN A 24 18.09 -22.69 -11.16
CA ASN A 24 18.48 -23.73 -12.13
C ASN A 24 18.16 -25.14 -11.60
N GLU A 25 18.46 -25.42 -10.32
CA GLU A 25 18.13 -26.70 -9.70
C GLU A 25 16.60 -26.90 -9.61
N LEU A 26 15.84 -25.83 -9.38
CA LEU A 26 14.37 -25.88 -9.35
C LEU A 26 13.78 -26.19 -10.73
N LEU A 27 14.37 -25.68 -11.81
CA LEU A 27 13.99 -26.01 -13.18
C LEU A 27 14.35 -27.46 -13.52
N GLU A 28 15.56 -27.90 -13.17
CA GLU A 28 16.02 -29.29 -13.40
C GLU A 28 15.16 -30.32 -12.66
N THR A 29 14.75 -30.00 -11.42
CA THR A 29 13.88 -30.85 -10.61
C THR A 29 12.40 -30.77 -11.02
N GLY A 30 12.03 -29.82 -11.87
CA GLY A 30 10.65 -29.57 -12.28
C GLY A 30 9.78 -28.91 -11.19
N TYR A 31 10.38 -28.40 -10.11
CA TYR A 31 9.68 -27.61 -9.09
C TYR A 31 9.34 -26.21 -9.59
N LEU A 32 10.13 -25.67 -10.51
CA LEU A 32 9.81 -24.47 -11.27
C LEU A 32 9.55 -24.87 -12.72
N ILE A 33 8.50 -24.29 -13.31
CA ILE A 33 8.10 -24.54 -14.68
C ILE A 33 7.98 -23.23 -15.44
N ASP A 34 8.40 -23.26 -16.70
CA ASP A 34 8.20 -22.16 -17.63
C ASP A 34 6.77 -22.23 -18.21
N VAL A 35 6.00 -21.17 -18.01
CA VAL A 35 4.65 -21.02 -18.54
C VAL A 35 4.68 -19.98 -19.66
N PRO A 36 4.29 -20.36 -20.90
CA PRO A 36 4.21 -19.40 -22.00
C PRO A 36 3.18 -18.31 -21.68
N SER A 37 3.61 -17.05 -21.63
CA SER A 37 2.74 -15.87 -21.59
C SER A 37 2.94 -15.04 -22.87
N SER A 38 1.97 -14.19 -23.21
CA SER A 38 1.87 -13.49 -24.50
C SER A 38 3.03 -12.53 -24.82
N SER A 39 3.90 -12.24 -23.84
CA SER A 39 5.05 -11.33 -24.02
C SER A 39 6.35 -11.76 -23.30
N ILE A 40 6.30 -12.66 -22.29
CA ILE A 40 7.46 -13.09 -21.47
C ILE A 40 7.27 -14.56 -21.05
N VAL A 41 8.36 -15.31 -20.82
CA VAL A 41 8.29 -16.63 -20.15
C VAL A 41 8.06 -16.40 -18.65
N GLU A 42 6.88 -16.75 -18.15
CA GLU A 42 6.55 -16.61 -16.73
C GLU A 42 6.93 -17.89 -15.99
N ARG A 43 7.76 -17.77 -14.96
CA ARG A 43 8.15 -18.93 -14.14
C ARG A 43 7.14 -19.15 -13.02
N ARG A 44 6.60 -20.37 -12.95
CA ARG A 44 5.63 -20.75 -11.92
C ARG A 44 6.08 -21.96 -11.11
N LEU A 45 5.66 -21.98 -9.86
CA LEU A 45 5.82 -23.12 -8.96
C LEU A 45 4.95 -24.29 -9.40
N ASN A 46 5.55 -25.46 -9.57
CA ASN A 46 4.83 -26.73 -9.63
C ASN A 46 4.47 -27.17 -8.20
N LEU A 47 3.33 -26.68 -7.71
CA LEU A 47 2.91 -26.86 -6.32
C LEU A 47 2.61 -28.32 -5.95
N ASP A 48 2.22 -29.15 -6.92
CA ASP A 48 1.93 -30.56 -6.68
C ASP A 48 3.21 -31.36 -6.37
N MET A 49 4.34 -30.94 -6.94
CA MET A 49 5.64 -31.58 -6.69
C MET A 49 6.42 -30.96 -5.54
N SER A 50 6.37 -29.65 -5.39
CA SER A 50 7.27 -28.90 -4.50
C SER A 50 6.76 -28.73 -3.07
N ARG A 51 5.43 -28.70 -2.86
CA ARG A 51 4.84 -28.33 -1.56
C ARG A 51 5.20 -29.30 -0.44
N ASP A 52 5.04 -30.60 -0.67
CA ASP A 52 5.30 -31.61 0.36
C ASP A 52 6.79 -31.70 0.68
N GLU A 53 7.66 -31.56 -0.33
CA GLU A 53 9.11 -31.54 -0.12
C GLU A 53 9.55 -30.27 0.64
N PHE A 54 8.98 -29.10 0.33
CA PHE A 54 9.21 -27.87 1.08
C PHE A 54 8.87 -28.06 2.56
N VAL A 55 7.64 -28.51 2.85
CA VAL A 55 7.15 -28.73 4.22
C VAL A 55 8.02 -29.75 4.95
N LYS A 56 8.42 -30.82 4.28
CA LYS A 56 9.31 -31.84 4.84
C LYS A 56 10.68 -31.27 5.22
N ARG A 57 11.28 -30.43 4.38
CA ARG A 57 12.58 -29.80 4.69
C ARG A 57 12.48 -28.80 5.83
N VAL A 58 11.45 -27.96 5.86
CA VAL A 58 11.20 -27.06 7.00
C VAL A 58 10.98 -27.85 8.29
N ASN A 59 10.17 -28.92 8.25
CA ASN A 59 9.96 -29.83 9.39
C ASN A 59 11.28 -30.42 9.90
N GLN A 60 12.14 -30.91 9.01
CA GLN A 60 13.44 -31.45 9.38
C GLN A 60 14.35 -30.38 10.00
N PHE A 61 14.35 -29.17 9.42
CA PHE A 61 15.14 -28.06 9.94
C PHE A 61 14.67 -27.66 11.34
N VAL A 62 13.39 -27.33 11.50
CA VAL A 62 12.81 -26.87 12.78
C VAL A 62 13.00 -27.91 13.88
N LYS A 63 12.84 -29.20 13.55
CA LYS A 63 13.06 -30.30 14.51
C LYS A 63 14.51 -30.43 14.97
N ASN A 64 15.46 -30.12 14.09
CA ASN A 64 16.89 -30.29 14.34
C ASN A 64 17.59 -28.98 14.69
N PHE A 65 16.86 -27.88 14.84
CA PHE A 65 17.44 -26.58 15.17
C PHE A 65 18.01 -26.61 16.59
N GLN A 66 19.31 -26.32 16.71
CA GLN A 66 20.07 -26.34 17.97
C GLN A 66 20.50 -24.94 18.42
N GLY A 67 20.00 -23.89 17.76
CA GLY A 67 20.29 -22.51 18.14
C GLY A 67 19.75 -22.16 19.53
N PRO A 68 20.29 -21.12 20.19
CA PRO A 68 19.89 -20.77 21.55
C PRO A 68 18.50 -20.12 21.63
N MET A 69 18.07 -19.44 20.56
CA MET A 69 16.78 -18.75 20.44
C MET A 69 16.43 -18.53 18.97
N ILE A 70 15.16 -18.26 18.69
CA ILE A 70 14.67 -17.79 17.39
C ILE A 70 14.17 -16.36 17.65
N GLU A 71 14.72 -15.36 16.97
CA GLU A 71 14.30 -13.96 17.08
C GLU A 71 13.19 -13.67 16.05
N SER A 72 13.38 -14.15 14.83
CA SER A 72 12.37 -14.05 13.76
C SER A 72 12.24 -15.35 12.96
N ILE A 73 11.03 -15.59 12.47
CA ILE A 73 10.74 -16.65 11.51
C ILE A 73 9.92 -16.09 10.36
N LEU A 74 10.38 -16.33 9.13
CA LEU A 74 9.69 -15.99 7.90
C LEU A 74 9.49 -17.25 7.06
N VAL A 75 8.25 -17.53 6.68
CA VAL A 75 7.90 -18.61 5.75
C VAL A 75 7.25 -18.00 4.51
N ASN A 76 7.95 -17.99 3.38
CA ASN A 76 7.45 -17.53 2.09
C ASN A 76 7.30 -18.70 1.12
N PHE A 77 6.14 -19.34 1.17
CA PHE A 77 5.79 -20.42 0.27
C PHE A 77 4.27 -20.57 0.21
N TYR A 78 3.76 -21.02 -0.93
CA TYR A 78 2.31 -21.18 -1.09
C TYR A 78 1.78 -22.41 -0.31
N LEU A 79 1.25 -22.15 0.88
CA LEU A 79 0.73 -23.14 1.82
C LEU A 79 -0.77 -22.96 2.07
N LYS A 80 -1.46 -24.07 2.34
CA LYS A 80 -2.91 -24.12 2.56
C LYS A 80 -3.24 -24.80 3.89
N ARG A 81 -4.54 -24.91 4.17
CA ARG A 81 -5.09 -25.61 5.34
C ARG A 81 -4.58 -27.05 5.46
N GLU A 82 -4.28 -27.73 4.35
CA GLU A 82 -3.72 -29.08 4.36
C GLU A 82 -2.41 -29.18 5.15
N GLN A 83 -1.64 -28.09 5.26
CA GLN A 83 -0.38 -28.03 5.99
C GLN A 83 -0.51 -27.48 7.42
N SER A 84 -1.74 -27.25 7.92
CA SER A 84 -1.98 -26.62 9.22
C SER A 84 -1.19 -27.25 10.37
N ASN A 85 -1.13 -28.59 10.45
CA ASN A 85 -0.43 -29.26 11.54
C ASN A 85 1.08 -28.94 11.57
N SER A 86 1.73 -28.91 10.39
CA SER A 86 3.15 -28.56 10.29
C SER A 86 3.37 -27.09 10.63
N ILE A 87 2.52 -26.20 10.13
CA ILE A 87 2.60 -24.75 10.38
C ILE A 87 2.44 -24.44 11.88
N ASP A 88 1.42 -25.02 12.51
CA ASP A 88 1.20 -24.89 13.96
C ASP A 88 2.40 -25.41 14.76
N GLN A 89 3.02 -26.49 14.32
CA GLN A 89 4.21 -27.04 14.97
C GLN A 89 5.39 -26.07 14.85
N TRP A 90 5.62 -25.45 13.69
CA TRP A 90 6.67 -24.44 13.51
C TRP A 90 6.48 -23.25 14.42
N ILE A 91 5.25 -22.72 14.47
CA ILE A 91 4.88 -21.60 15.34
C ILE A 91 5.11 -21.96 16.82
N LYS A 92 4.70 -23.17 17.24
CA LYS A 92 4.90 -23.63 18.63
C LYS A 92 6.37 -23.71 19.02
N VAL A 93 7.22 -24.22 18.12
CA VAL A 93 8.67 -24.26 18.35
C VAL A 93 9.24 -22.84 18.44
N ALA A 94 8.85 -21.95 17.52
CA ALA A 94 9.30 -20.56 17.53
C ALA A 94 8.93 -19.85 18.85
N PHE A 95 7.69 -20.03 19.34
CA PHE A 95 7.28 -19.50 20.64
C PHE A 95 8.08 -20.07 21.81
N ALA A 96 8.32 -21.39 21.83
CA ALA A 96 9.15 -22.00 22.87
C ALA A 96 10.61 -21.48 22.86
N MET A 97 11.06 -20.93 21.73
CA MET A 97 12.40 -20.36 21.55
C MET A 97 12.43 -18.82 21.67
N GLY A 98 11.34 -18.20 22.12
CA GLY A 98 11.30 -16.76 22.42
C GLY A 98 11.17 -15.84 21.22
N VAL A 99 10.51 -16.30 20.14
CA VAL A 99 10.32 -15.50 18.91
C VAL A 99 9.67 -14.15 19.16
N GLU A 100 10.21 -13.12 18.51
CA GLU A 100 9.69 -11.76 18.55
C GLU A 100 8.93 -11.38 17.27
N ARG A 101 9.24 -12.02 16.14
CA ARG A 101 8.60 -11.75 14.84
C ARG A 101 8.23 -13.03 14.08
N ILE A 102 6.99 -13.11 13.60
CA ILE A 102 6.51 -14.19 12.73
C ILE A 102 5.91 -13.59 11.46
N ASP A 103 6.46 -13.96 10.31
CA ASP A 103 5.99 -13.57 8.98
C ASP A 103 5.59 -14.82 8.17
N LEU A 104 4.28 -15.02 7.95
CA LEU A 104 3.73 -16.15 7.19
C LEU A 104 3.19 -15.66 5.85
N LEU A 105 4.03 -15.74 4.81
CA LEU A 105 3.77 -15.23 3.47
C LEU A 105 3.24 -16.34 2.54
N PHE A 106 1.98 -16.74 2.75
CA PHE A 106 1.41 -17.92 2.09
C PHE A 106 0.85 -17.69 0.68
N LEU A 107 1.13 -16.54 0.05
CA LEU A 107 0.98 -16.42 -1.40
C LEU A 107 2.21 -16.95 -2.15
N GLY A 108 3.38 -17.11 -1.51
CA GLY A 108 4.57 -17.65 -2.16
C GLY A 108 5.09 -16.82 -3.34
N LYS A 109 4.91 -15.49 -3.30
CA LYS A 109 5.38 -14.58 -4.35
C LYS A 109 6.91 -14.63 -4.48
N PRO A 110 7.49 -14.49 -5.70
CA PRO A 110 6.80 -14.19 -6.97
C PRO A 110 6.34 -15.43 -7.75
N TYR A 111 6.75 -16.64 -7.39
CA TYR A 111 6.60 -17.82 -8.26
C TYR A 111 5.24 -18.53 -8.15
N ALA A 112 4.48 -18.33 -7.08
CA ALA A 112 3.19 -19.00 -6.92
C ALA A 112 2.02 -18.19 -7.50
N HIS A 113 1.34 -18.79 -8.47
CA HIS A 113 0.09 -18.31 -9.05
C HIS A 113 -0.97 -19.40 -8.96
N ASP A 114 -1.63 -19.52 -7.81
CA ASP A 114 -2.82 -20.36 -7.67
C ASP A 114 -4.04 -19.46 -7.45
N THR A 115 -4.94 -19.46 -8.43
CA THR A 115 -6.17 -18.66 -8.47
C THR A 115 -7.28 -19.26 -7.61
N THR A 116 -7.10 -20.48 -7.08
CA THR A 116 -8.08 -21.14 -6.24
C THR A 116 -7.94 -20.65 -4.80
N GLN A 117 -8.69 -19.60 -4.44
CA GLN A 117 -8.79 -19.06 -3.06
C GLN A 117 -9.43 -20.04 -2.04
N ARG A 118 -9.46 -21.34 -2.32
CA ARG A 118 -10.10 -22.34 -1.47
C ARG A 118 -9.07 -22.91 -0.49
N LYS A 119 -9.45 -22.93 0.80
CA LYS A 119 -8.75 -23.58 1.93
C LYS A 119 -7.47 -22.89 2.43
N ARG A 120 -7.56 -21.59 2.76
CA ARG A 120 -6.50 -20.86 3.49
C ARG A 120 -6.18 -21.51 4.84
N TYR A 121 -4.92 -21.42 5.28
CA TYR A 121 -4.52 -21.81 6.62
C TYR A 121 -5.30 -21.00 7.67
N LYS A 122 -5.84 -21.67 8.69
CA LYS A 122 -6.53 -21.03 9.81
C LYS A 122 -5.51 -20.72 10.90
N PHE A 123 -5.19 -19.45 11.08
CA PHE A 123 -4.35 -19.01 12.19
C PHE A 123 -5.23 -18.90 13.45
N ASP A 124 -4.86 -19.66 14.48
CA ASP A 124 -5.61 -19.72 15.73
C ASP A 124 -4.83 -19.05 16.86
N PHE A 125 -5.41 -18.02 17.47
CA PHE A 125 -4.79 -17.33 18.60
C PHE A 125 -4.66 -18.22 19.85
N ASP A 126 -5.35 -19.36 19.91
CA ASP A 126 -5.16 -20.36 20.96
C ASP A 126 -3.70 -20.89 21.02
N LEU A 127 -2.93 -20.77 19.92
CA LEU A 127 -1.50 -21.10 19.90
C LEU A 127 -0.69 -20.28 20.92
N PHE A 128 -1.13 -19.05 21.23
CA PHE A 128 -0.46 -18.15 22.17
C PHE A 128 -0.54 -18.67 23.60
N TYR A 129 -1.67 -19.28 23.95
CA TYR A 129 -1.91 -19.86 25.26
C TYR A 129 -1.03 -21.08 25.49
N VAL A 130 -0.99 -22.01 24.53
CA VAL A 130 -0.30 -23.30 24.67
C VAL A 130 1.20 -23.12 24.87
N THR A 131 1.78 -22.02 24.39
CA THR A 131 3.24 -21.87 24.28
C THR A 131 3.81 -20.62 24.95
N ASN A 132 2.98 -19.85 25.65
CA ASN A 132 3.38 -18.60 26.33
C ASN A 132 4.11 -17.65 25.37
N ALA A 133 3.41 -17.17 24.34
CA ALA A 133 3.89 -16.27 23.29
C ALA A 133 4.22 -14.83 23.77
N ALA A 134 4.75 -14.69 24.99
CA ALA A 134 4.98 -13.42 25.64
C ALA A 134 6.05 -12.56 24.95
N THR A 135 6.94 -13.13 24.15
CA THR A 135 8.00 -12.38 23.45
C THR A 135 7.55 -11.80 22.12
N LEU A 136 6.42 -12.27 21.56
CA LEU A 136 5.98 -11.88 20.23
C LEU A 136 5.59 -10.39 20.19
N LYS A 137 6.25 -9.65 19.31
CA LYS A 137 6.02 -8.22 19.05
C LYS A 137 5.41 -7.98 17.67
N ASN A 138 5.75 -8.79 16.67
CA ASN A 138 5.36 -8.56 15.28
C ASN A 138 4.73 -9.81 14.66
N LEU A 139 3.56 -9.66 14.06
CA LEU A 139 2.88 -10.74 13.34
C LEU A 139 2.43 -10.26 11.96
N TYR A 140 2.94 -10.89 10.91
CA TYR A 140 2.45 -10.71 9.54
C TYR A 140 1.86 -12.03 9.03
N LEU A 141 0.56 -12.04 8.75
CA LEU A 141 -0.16 -13.13 8.09
C LEU A 141 -0.63 -12.74 6.68
N GLN A 142 -0.15 -13.46 5.66
CA GLN A 142 -0.63 -13.35 4.29
C GLN A 142 -1.44 -14.59 3.90
N ASN A 143 -2.57 -14.40 3.21
CA ASN A 143 -3.42 -15.48 2.71
C ASN A 143 -3.90 -16.47 3.80
N CYS A 144 -4.18 -15.96 5.00
CA CYS A 144 -4.65 -16.73 6.15
C CYS A 144 -6.14 -16.51 6.41
N VAL A 145 -6.74 -17.36 7.26
CA VAL A 145 -8.02 -17.10 7.93
C VAL A 145 -7.68 -16.81 9.39
N VAL A 146 -7.94 -15.59 9.82
CA VAL A 146 -7.72 -15.12 11.18
C VAL A 146 -9.03 -15.26 11.95
N CYS A 147 -9.04 -16.17 12.91
CA CYS A 147 -10.21 -16.42 13.74
C CYS A 147 -10.11 -15.69 15.07
N HIS A 148 -11.26 -15.28 15.59
CA HIS A 148 -11.35 -14.77 16.95
C HIS A 148 -10.97 -15.89 17.94
N PRO A 149 -10.24 -15.60 19.03
CA PRO A 149 -10.03 -16.55 20.11
C PRO A 149 -11.38 -17.02 20.67
N THR A 150 -11.50 -18.31 21.01
CA THR A 150 -12.78 -18.90 21.45
C THR A 150 -13.15 -18.59 22.91
N ASN A 151 -12.24 -17.98 23.68
CA ASN A 151 -12.40 -17.62 25.09
C ASN A 151 -12.21 -16.09 25.28
N ASP A 152 -12.49 -15.56 26.49
CA ASP A 152 -12.27 -14.16 26.93
C ASP A 152 -10.79 -13.74 26.96
N PHE A 153 -10.04 -14.10 25.91
CA PHE A 153 -8.60 -14.13 25.84
C PHE A 153 -8.02 -12.78 25.41
N ILE A 154 -6.87 -12.47 26.02
CA ILE A 154 -6.03 -11.34 25.68
C ILE A 154 -4.89 -11.86 24.77
N PRO A 155 -4.95 -11.70 23.43
CA PRO A 155 -3.79 -11.86 22.54
C PRO A 155 -2.54 -11.20 23.13
N SER A 156 -1.35 -11.77 22.85
CA SER A 156 -0.08 -11.42 23.50
C SER A 156 0.00 -9.94 23.90
N LYS A 157 0.16 -9.68 25.20
CA LYS A 157 0.24 -8.32 25.75
C LYS A 157 1.37 -7.47 25.16
N ASN A 158 2.32 -8.10 24.45
CA ASN A 158 3.50 -7.45 23.89
C ASN A 158 3.43 -7.26 22.38
N LEU A 159 2.32 -7.64 21.72
CA LEU A 159 2.16 -7.44 20.29
C LEU A 159 2.09 -5.94 19.96
N ARG A 160 3.03 -5.47 19.13
CA ARG A 160 3.19 -4.08 18.69
C ARG A 160 2.74 -3.85 17.26
N SER A 161 2.91 -4.84 16.39
CA SER A 161 2.50 -4.76 14.99
C SER A 161 1.72 -5.99 14.55
N LEU A 162 0.57 -5.77 13.92
CA LEU A 162 -0.24 -6.77 13.25
C LEU A 162 -0.49 -6.39 11.79
N SER A 163 0.00 -7.21 10.88
CA SER A 163 -0.20 -7.05 9.44
C SER A 163 -0.95 -8.24 8.85
N LEU A 164 -2.07 -7.98 8.19
CA LEU A 164 -2.89 -8.96 7.51
C LEU A 164 -2.97 -8.58 6.03
N GLU A 165 -2.52 -9.45 5.14
CA GLU A 165 -2.60 -9.25 3.69
C GLU A 165 -3.37 -10.39 3.03
N SER A 166 -4.30 -10.08 2.11
CA SER A 166 -5.08 -11.06 1.35
C SER A 166 -5.77 -12.13 2.22
N SER A 167 -6.06 -11.77 3.47
CA SER A 167 -6.50 -12.69 4.52
C SER A 167 -7.99 -12.51 4.81
N LYS A 168 -8.63 -13.58 5.27
CA LYS A 168 -10.01 -13.53 5.76
C LYS A 168 -10.01 -13.26 7.26
N VAL A 169 -10.79 -12.28 7.68
CA VAL A 169 -10.85 -11.79 9.05
C VAL A 169 -12.28 -11.96 9.55
N ASP A 170 -12.48 -12.78 10.58
CA ASP A 170 -13.82 -13.03 11.13
C ASP A 170 -14.39 -11.78 11.85
N ALA A 171 -15.72 -11.64 11.91
CA ALA A 171 -16.45 -10.43 12.30
C ALA A 171 -16.03 -9.82 13.64
N MET A 172 -15.68 -10.65 14.62
CA MET A 172 -15.36 -10.18 15.96
C MET A 172 -13.86 -9.91 16.17
N SER A 173 -13.02 -10.21 15.17
CA SER A 173 -11.57 -10.29 15.40
C SER A 173 -10.90 -8.92 15.48
N VAL A 174 -11.12 -7.98 14.56
CA VAL A 174 -10.40 -6.69 14.55
C VAL A 174 -10.66 -5.85 15.80
N GLU A 175 -11.93 -5.61 16.14
CA GLU A 175 -12.29 -4.82 17.33
C GLU A 175 -11.80 -5.50 18.62
N SER A 176 -11.90 -6.83 18.71
CA SER A 176 -11.36 -7.57 19.85
C SER A 176 -9.84 -7.50 19.94
N LEU A 177 -9.13 -7.53 18.81
CA LEU A 177 -7.67 -7.44 18.77
C LEU A 177 -7.22 -6.07 19.26
N LEU A 178 -7.90 -5.01 18.82
CA LEU A 178 -7.64 -3.65 19.28
C LEU A 178 -7.94 -3.45 20.77
N THR A 179 -8.99 -4.11 21.28
CA THR A 179 -9.38 -4.02 22.70
C THR A 179 -8.40 -4.77 23.60
N ASN A 180 -7.85 -5.89 23.13
CA ASN A 180 -7.03 -6.78 23.94
C ASN A 180 -5.51 -6.57 23.79
N CYS A 181 -5.04 -6.00 22.68
CA CYS A 181 -3.62 -5.74 22.47
C CYS A 181 -3.27 -4.29 22.88
N GLU A 182 -3.11 -4.06 24.20
CA GLU A 182 -2.86 -2.72 24.78
C GLU A 182 -1.57 -2.03 24.31
N LEU A 183 -0.63 -2.77 23.71
CA LEU A 183 0.64 -2.26 23.17
C LEU A 183 0.68 -2.23 21.64
N LEU A 184 -0.46 -2.46 20.96
CA LEU A 184 -0.51 -2.49 19.50
C LEU A 184 -0.35 -1.06 18.95
N GLU A 185 0.79 -0.80 18.33
CA GLU A 185 1.19 0.47 17.74
C GLU A 185 0.86 0.51 16.24
N GLU A 186 0.86 -0.64 15.55
CA GLU A 186 0.64 -0.74 14.11
C GLU A 186 -0.41 -1.80 13.74
N LEU A 187 -1.39 -1.40 12.93
CA LEU A 187 -2.39 -2.29 12.33
C LEU A 187 -2.44 -2.07 10.83
N CYS A 188 -2.10 -3.10 10.06
CA CYS A 188 -2.21 -3.11 8.61
C CYS A 188 -3.21 -4.17 8.14
N LEU A 189 -4.28 -3.74 7.46
CA LEU A 189 -5.23 -4.59 6.75
C LEU A 189 -5.09 -4.28 5.26
N SER A 190 -4.69 -5.25 4.45
CA SER A 190 -4.47 -5.08 3.01
C SER A 190 -5.16 -6.18 2.22
N PHE A 191 -6.09 -5.83 1.33
CA PHE A 191 -6.85 -6.78 0.52
C PHE A 191 -7.58 -7.86 1.34
N CYS A 192 -7.98 -7.53 2.57
CA CYS A 192 -8.62 -8.47 3.48
C CYS A 192 -10.10 -8.66 3.16
N GLU A 193 -10.55 -9.92 3.22
CA GLU A 193 -11.98 -10.26 3.27
C GLU A 193 -12.43 -10.13 4.74
N VAL A 194 -13.16 -9.06 5.07
CA VAL A 194 -13.74 -8.88 6.39
C VAL A 194 -15.23 -9.23 6.36
N LYS A 195 -15.84 -9.45 7.52
CA LYS A 195 -17.27 -9.81 7.61
C LYS A 195 -18.20 -8.60 7.71
N SER A 196 -17.72 -7.46 8.20
CA SER A 196 -18.49 -6.21 8.29
C SER A 196 -18.05 -5.22 7.22
N SER A 197 -19.00 -4.64 6.48
CA SER A 197 -18.72 -3.56 5.53
C SER A 197 -18.46 -2.24 6.23
N MET A 198 -18.74 -2.19 7.53
CA MET A 198 -18.64 -1.01 8.38
C MET A 198 -17.66 -1.31 9.51
N LEU A 199 -16.45 -0.75 9.42
CA LEU A 199 -15.38 -1.01 10.36
C LEU A 199 -15.21 0.18 11.32
N LYS A 200 -15.10 -0.12 12.61
CA LYS A 200 -14.78 0.85 13.67
C LYS A 200 -13.42 0.52 14.24
N ILE A 201 -12.57 1.52 14.36
CA ILE A 201 -11.22 1.39 14.91
C ILE A 201 -11.15 2.30 16.12
N VAL A 202 -11.09 1.68 17.31
CA VAL A 202 -10.95 2.38 18.59
C VAL A 202 -9.76 1.77 19.30
N SER A 203 -8.76 2.60 19.61
CA SER A 203 -7.55 2.15 20.30
C SER A 203 -6.86 3.29 21.02
N SER A 204 -6.31 3.00 22.20
CA SER A 204 -5.48 3.94 22.97
C SER A 204 -4.00 3.86 22.62
N SER A 205 -3.53 2.82 21.94
CA SER A 205 -2.11 2.56 21.66
C SER A 205 -1.72 2.77 20.21
N LEU A 206 -2.68 2.75 19.28
CA LEU A 206 -2.40 2.71 17.85
C LEU A 206 -1.78 4.04 17.36
N CYS A 207 -0.61 3.91 16.73
CA CYS A 207 0.17 4.99 16.14
C CYS A 207 0.06 5.01 14.60
N HIS A 208 -0.08 3.84 13.99
CA HIS A 208 -0.13 3.65 12.54
C HIS A 208 -1.30 2.74 12.15
N LEU A 209 -2.18 3.24 11.28
CA LEU A 209 -3.31 2.48 10.75
C LEU A 209 -3.24 2.45 9.23
N LYS A 210 -3.35 1.25 8.66
CA LYS A 210 -3.49 1.04 7.23
C LYS A 210 -4.69 0.13 6.97
N VAL A 211 -5.64 0.59 6.16
CA VAL A 211 -6.79 -0.20 5.69
C VAL A 211 -6.92 0.00 4.18
N VAL A 212 -6.37 -0.95 3.44
CA VAL A 212 -6.21 -0.90 1.98
C VAL A 212 -6.89 -2.09 1.30
N GLY A 213 -7.61 -1.91 0.20
CA GLY A 213 -8.25 -2.91 -0.64
C GLY A 213 -9.22 -3.86 0.08
N CYS A 214 -9.68 -3.52 1.28
CA CYS A 214 -10.49 -4.42 2.10
C CYS A 214 -11.93 -4.51 1.58
N TYR A 215 -12.49 -5.72 1.58
CA TYR A 215 -13.81 -5.99 1.04
C TYR A 215 -14.62 -6.95 1.91
N VAL A 216 -15.93 -6.87 1.79
CA VAL A 216 -16.84 -7.92 2.24
C VAL A 216 -17.27 -8.76 1.05
N VAL A 217 -17.56 -10.03 1.32
CA VAL A 217 -18.18 -10.93 0.36
C VAL A 217 -19.62 -11.15 0.77
N SER A 218 -20.55 -10.84 -0.13
CA SER A 218 -21.96 -11.22 -0.02
C SER A 218 -22.34 -12.17 -1.14
N HIS A 219 -23.31 -13.05 -0.86
CA HIS A 219 -23.90 -13.95 -1.84
C HIS A 219 -25.24 -13.38 -2.27
N LYS A 220 -25.41 -13.10 -3.56
CA LYS A 220 -26.69 -12.66 -4.14
C LYS A 220 -27.25 -13.76 -5.01
N PHE A 221 -28.52 -14.10 -4.79
CA PHE A 221 -29.24 -15.07 -5.61
C PHE A 221 -30.04 -14.33 -6.68
N PHE A 222 -29.78 -14.66 -7.95
CA PHE A 222 -30.56 -14.16 -9.09
C PHE A 222 -30.74 -15.30 -10.09
N ASP A 223 -31.97 -15.52 -10.58
CA ASP A 223 -32.32 -16.57 -11.55
C ASP A 223 -31.74 -17.97 -11.24
N ASN A 224 -31.87 -18.43 -9.99
CA ASN A 224 -31.35 -19.72 -9.50
C ASN A 224 -29.82 -19.88 -9.55
N ALA A 225 -29.06 -18.79 -9.75
CA ALA A 225 -27.60 -18.77 -9.66
C ALA A 225 -27.13 -17.97 -8.43
N ASP A 226 -26.09 -18.47 -7.77
CA ASP A 226 -25.41 -17.81 -6.65
C ASP A 226 -24.23 -16.98 -7.17
N PHE A 227 -24.30 -15.67 -6.99
CA PHE A 227 -23.26 -14.73 -7.39
C PHE A 227 -22.52 -14.19 -6.17
N LYS A 228 -21.20 -14.37 -6.19
CA LYS A 228 -20.30 -13.72 -5.23
C LYS A 228 -20.17 -12.25 -5.59
N VAL A 229 -20.63 -11.37 -4.70
CA VAL A 229 -20.48 -9.92 -4.82
C VAL A 229 -19.44 -9.46 -3.81
N MET A 230 -18.53 -8.60 -4.26
CA MET A 230 -17.52 -7.97 -3.43
C MET A 230 -17.87 -6.49 -3.28
N ASP A 231 -18.04 -6.05 -2.03
CA ASP A 231 -18.27 -4.65 -1.71
C ASP A 231 -17.10 -4.13 -0.86
N TYR A 232 -16.66 -2.90 -1.12
CA TYR A 232 -15.61 -2.27 -0.33
C TYR A 232 -16.02 -2.06 1.13
N VAL A 233 -15.04 -2.15 2.01
CA VAL A 233 -15.19 -1.81 3.43
C VAL A 233 -15.08 -0.31 3.61
N ASN A 234 -15.98 0.25 4.41
CA ASN A 234 -15.94 1.63 4.84
C ASN A 234 -15.52 1.72 6.30
N LEU A 235 -14.56 2.61 6.60
CA LEU A 235 -14.33 3.06 7.97
C LEU A 235 -15.45 4.03 8.36
N ILE A 236 -16.07 3.79 9.52
CA ILE A 236 -17.12 4.68 10.07
C ILE A 236 -16.60 5.48 11.27
N LEU A 237 -15.72 4.88 12.07
CA LEU A 237 -15.14 5.53 13.24
C LEU A 237 -13.66 5.20 13.32
N VAL A 238 -12.84 6.22 13.49
CA VAL A 238 -11.42 6.11 13.87
C VAL A 238 -11.21 6.98 15.10
N ASP A 239 -11.24 6.36 16.28
CA ASP A 239 -11.00 7.03 17.57
C ASP A 239 -9.67 6.51 18.15
N CYS A 240 -8.59 7.19 17.79
CA CYS A 240 -7.22 6.78 18.10
C CYS A 240 -6.39 8.01 18.46
N LEU A 241 -6.31 8.33 19.75
CA LEU A 241 -5.71 9.57 20.24
C LEU A 241 -4.22 9.72 19.94
N ASN A 242 -3.51 8.60 19.76
CA ASN A 242 -2.08 8.54 19.48
C ASN A 242 -1.78 8.30 17.98
N LEU A 243 -2.79 8.28 17.11
CA LEU A 243 -2.59 7.98 15.69
C LEU A 243 -1.83 9.11 14.99
N THR A 244 -0.67 8.77 14.45
CA THR A 244 0.21 9.71 13.71
C THR A 244 0.17 9.50 12.21
N SER A 245 -0.21 8.29 11.74
CA SER A 245 -0.32 7.97 10.32
C SER A 245 -1.57 7.16 10.00
N LEU A 246 -2.27 7.53 8.93
CA LEU A 246 -3.45 6.85 8.40
C LEU A 246 -3.34 6.61 6.88
N GLU A 247 -3.34 5.36 6.46
CA GLU A 247 -3.49 4.96 5.05
C GLU A 247 -4.86 4.29 4.85
N TYR A 248 -5.67 4.82 3.93
CA TYR A 248 -7.03 4.36 3.68
C TYR A 248 -7.42 4.46 2.20
N ASP A 249 -7.94 3.37 1.61
CA ASP A 249 -8.45 3.37 0.23
C ASP A 249 -9.91 2.84 0.14
N GLY A 250 -10.72 3.07 1.17
CA GLY A 250 -12.13 2.70 1.15
C GLY A 250 -13.05 3.84 0.69
N ARG A 251 -14.35 3.53 0.56
CA ARG A 251 -15.39 4.53 0.24
C ARG A 251 -16.00 5.11 1.52
N GLY A 252 -16.97 6.00 1.37
CA GLY A 252 -17.84 6.44 2.47
C GLY A 252 -17.20 7.47 3.38
N LEU A 253 -16.34 8.33 2.83
CA LEU A 253 -15.66 9.40 3.58
C LEU A 253 -16.65 10.41 4.17
N ASP A 254 -17.85 10.54 3.59
CA ASP A 254 -18.94 11.37 4.07
C ASP A 254 -19.53 10.90 5.41
N THR A 255 -19.37 9.61 5.73
CA THR A 255 -19.84 8.99 6.98
C THR A 255 -18.74 8.71 8.00
N LEU A 256 -17.49 8.99 7.64
CA LEU A 256 -16.32 8.70 8.47
C LEU A 256 -16.17 9.76 9.58
N ASN A 257 -16.23 9.31 10.84
CA ASN A 257 -15.91 10.13 12.01
C ASN A 257 -14.50 9.83 12.50
N ILE A 258 -13.67 10.87 12.66
CA ILE A 258 -12.26 10.74 13.06
C ILE A 258 -11.98 11.59 14.29
N ASN A 259 -11.42 10.96 15.31
CA ASN A 259 -10.84 11.59 16.49
C ASN A 259 -9.37 11.17 16.64
N THR A 260 -8.49 11.91 15.97
CA THR A 260 -7.05 11.64 15.90
C THR A 260 -6.29 12.98 15.96
N PRO A 261 -6.20 13.62 17.14
CA PRO A 261 -5.70 15.00 17.26
C PRO A 261 -4.22 15.17 16.89
N VAL A 262 -3.44 14.09 16.91
CA VAL A 262 -1.98 14.11 16.61
C VAL A 262 -1.63 13.54 15.24
N LEU A 263 -2.61 13.41 14.34
CA LEU A 263 -2.43 12.84 13.00
C LEU A 263 -1.53 13.76 12.14
N LYS A 264 -0.36 13.23 11.75
CA LYS A 264 0.65 13.97 10.99
C LYS A 264 0.72 13.59 9.52
N SER A 265 0.36 12.35 9.20
CA SER A 265 0.47 11.81 7.84
C SER A 265 -0.80 11.11 7.42
N ILE A 266 -1.27 11.41 6.21
CA ILE A 266 -2.40 10.69 5.60
C ILE A 266 -2.05 10.21 4.19
N LYS A 267 -2.57 9.03 3.85
CA LYS A 267 -2.57 8.51 2.48
C LYS A 267 -3.97 8.02 2.12
N PHE A 268 -4.62 8.66 1.15
CA PHE A 268 -5.99 8.37 0.76
C PHE A 268 -6.09 8.04 -0.73
N SER A 269 -6.89 7.03 -1.09
CA SER A 269 -7.30 6.81 -2.48
C SER A 269 -8.76 7.20 -2.68
N ILE A 270 -9.04 8.11 -3.60
CA ILE A 270 -10.34 8.73 -3.81
C ILE A 270 -10.80 8.47 -5.24
N SER A 271 -11.78 7.59 -5.41
CA SER A 271 -12.27 7.19 -6.73
C SER A 271 -13.57 7.87 -7.17
N LEU A 272 -14.32 8.47 -6.25
CA LEU A 272 -15.64 9.06 -6.52
C LEU A 272 -15.68 10.55 -6.17
N LYS A 273 -16.44 11.33 -6.94
CA LYS A 273 -16.63 12.77 -6.70
C LYS A 273 -17.29 13.06 -5.34
N GLY A 274 -18.21 12.21 -4.89
CA GLY A 274 -18.84 12.35 -3.57
C GLY A 274 -17.82 12.25 -2.43
N ASP A 275 -16.94 11.25 -2.49
CA ASP A 275 -15.86 11.05 -1.52
C ASP A 275 -14.85 12.21 -1.52
N LEU A 276 -14.61 12.86 -2.67
CA LEU A 276 -13.72 14.02 -2.76
C LEU A 276 -14.20 15.20 -1.90
N ASN A 277 -15.48 15.54 -1.98
CA ASN A 277 -16.04 16.65 -1.20
C ASN A 277 -15.95 16.38 0.30
N ALA A 278 -16.22 15.14 0.70
CA ALA A 278 -16.06 14.70 2.08
C ALA A 278 -14.58 14.74 2.52
N PHE A 279 -13.66 14.31 1.66
CA PHE A 279 -12.22 14.38 1.92
C PHE A 279 -11.74 15.81 2.18
N VAL A 280 -12.17 16.79 1.38
CA VAL A 280 -11.84 18.22 1.61
C VAL A 280 -12.33 18.68 2.98
N GLY A 281 -13.55 18.27 3.37
CA GLY A 281 -14.10 18.53 4.70
C GLY A 281 -13.30 17.87 5.83
N LEU A 282 -12.83 16.64 5.61
CA LEU A 282 -11.99 15.91 6.56
C LEU A 282 -10.60 16.55 6.72
N CYS A 283 -9.97 17.03 5.64
CA CYS A 283 -8.66 17.69 5.74
C CYS A 283 -8.67 18.89 6.68
N ALA A 284 -9.80 19.59 6.79
CA ALA A 284 -9.98 20.70 7.72
C ALA A 284 -9.96 20.29 9.20
N THR A 285 -10.14 19.01 9.52
CA THR A 285 -10.21 18.51 10.91
C THR A 285 -8.87 18.00 11.43
N PHE A 286 -7.81 18.02 10.64
CA PHE A 286 -6.48 17.55 11.01
C PHE A 286 -5.54 18.73 11.38
N PRO A 287 -5.44 19.10 12.67
CA PRO A 287 -4.69 20.30 13.07
C PRO A 287 -3.18 20.17 12.85
N GLU A 288 -2.61 18.97 13.00
CA GLU A 288 -1.15 18.73 12.96
C GLU A 288 -0.69 18.06 11.66
N LEU A 289 -1.50 18.11 10.59
CA LEU A 289 -1.21 17.40 9.35
C LEU A 289 0.01 18.01 8.63
N GLU A 290 1.09 17.22 8.53
CA GLU A 290 2.35 17.65 7.89
C GLU A 290 2.58 16.99 6.52
N ALA A 291 2.06 15.79 6.30
CA ALA A 291 2.22 15.05 5.05
C ALA A 291 0.89 14.50 4.53
N MET A 292 0.63 14.69 3.24
CA MET A 292 -0.59 14.23 2.57
C MET A 292 -0.23 13.53 1.26
N HIS A 293 -0.70 12.30 1.09
CA HIS A 293 -0.65 11.57 -0.18
C HIS A 293 -2.07 11.26 -0.65
N VAL A 294 -2.45 11.71 -1.85
CA VAL A 294 -3.76 11.41 -2.45
C VAL A 294 -3.57 10.71 -3.78
N THR A 295 -4.19 9.55 -3.94
CA THR A 295 -4.36 8.87 -5.23
C THR A 295 -5.78 9.11 -5.73
N THR A 296 -5.98 9.60 -6.95
CA THR A 296 -7.32 9.92 -7.46
C THR A 296 -7.40 9.89 -8.99
N PHE A 297 -8.62 9.89 -9.54
CA PHE A 297 -8.85 9.97 -10.98
C PHE A 297 -9.01 11.42 -11.46
N SER A 298 -8.57 11.72 -12.68
CA SER A 298 -8.62 13.06 -13.27
C SER A 298 -10.02 13.70 -13.30
N MET A 299 -11.06 12.90 -13.52
CA MET A 299 -12.46 13.37 -13.52
C MET A 299 -12.89 13.95 -12.16
N VAL A 300 -12.22 13.53 -11.08
CA VAL A 300 -12.50 13.97 -9.71
C VAL A 300 -11.76 15.30 -9.42
N THR A 301 -10.53 15.45 -9.91
CA THR A 301 -9.64 16.56 -9.54
C THR A 301 -10.01 17.93 -10.09
N THR A 302 -10.66 18.00 -11.26
CA THR A 302 -11.09 19.29 -11.86
C THR A 302 -12.10 20.07 -11.00
N SER A 303 -12.64 19.43 -9.96
CA SER A 303 -13.58 20.03 -9.00
C SER A 303 -12.99 20.27 -7.60
N LEU A 304 -11.72 19.92 -7.34
CA LEU A 304 -11.14 20.05 -6.00
C LEU A 304 -10.94 21.53 -5.63
N LYS A 305 -11.76 22.03 -4.70
CA LYS A 305 -11.60 23.36 -4.10
C LYS A 305 -11.42 23.19 -2.60
N ILE A 306 -10.16 23.15 -2.17
CA ILE A 306 -9.83 23.27 -0.75
C ILE A 306 -10.05 24.74 -0.39
N THR A 307 -11.02 25.03 0.46
CA THR A 307 -11.35 26.39 0.89
C THR A 307 -10.79 26.72 2.27
N GLN A 308 -10.35 25.70 3.01
CA GLN A 308 -9.78 25.85 4.34
C GLN A 308 -8.26 25.72 4.30
N PRO A 309 -7.50 26.52 5.06
CA PRO A 309 -6.04 26.46 5.02
C PRO A 309 -5.50 25.16 5.63
N LEU A 310 -4.64 24.46 4.90
CA LEU A 310 -3.82 23.33 5.35
C LEU A 310 -2.56 23.88 6.02
N LYS A 311 -2.74 24.48 7.19
CA LYS A 311 -1.75 25.38 7.82
C LYS A 311 -0.40 24.74 8.15
N HIS A 312 -0.35 23.43 8.35
CA HIS A 312 0.84 22.70 8.80
C HIS A 312 1.42 21.78 7.73
N LEU A 313 0.79 21.70 6.55
CA LEU A 313 1.19 20.79 5.49
C LEU A 313 2.55 21.20 4.91
N LYS A 314 3.52 20.29 4.96
CA LYS A 314 4.90 20.47 4.46
C LYS A 314 5.15 19.62 3.21
N GLU A 315 4.52 18.47 3.08
CA GLU A 315 4.66 17.58 1.93
C GLU A 315 3.31 17.17 1.36
N LEU A 316 3.15 17.33 0.04
CA LEU A 316 1.98 16.91 -0.71
C LEU A 316 2.40 16.01 -1.86
N LYS A 317 1.85 14.79 -1.88
CA LYS A 317 1.98 13.85 -2.99
C LYS A 317 0.62 13.59 -3.63
N LEU A 318 0.56 13.70 -4.95
CA LEU A 318 -0.64 13.45 -5.75
C LEU A 318 -0.32 12.40 -6.80
N ASP A 319 -1.03 11.27 -6.78
CA ASP A 319 -0.99 10.29 -7.87
C ASP A 319 -2.31 10.40 -8.65
N ILE A 320 -2.23 10.83 -9.91
CA ILE A 320 -3.38 11.17 -10.73
C ILE A 320 -3.52 10.15 -11.85
N MET A 321 -4.60 9.36 -11.80
CA MET A 321 -4.94 8.36 -12.79
C MET A 321 -5.84 8.95 -13.87
N LEU A 322 -5.42 8.83 -15.13
CA LEU A 322 -6.23 9.20 -16.30
C LEU A 322 -6.90 7.92 -16.83
N ASN A 323 -8.23 7.93 -16.96
CA ASN A 323 -8.97 6.77 -17.47
C ASN A 323 -9.08 6.85 -19.00
N SER A 324 -8.30 6.04 -19.71
CA SER A 324 -8.21 5.99 -21.19
C SER A 324 -9.55 5.85 -21.89
N ASP A 325 -10.52 5.16 -21.29
CA ASP A 325 -11.78 4.80 -21.95
C ASP A 325 -12.78 5.97 -22.06
N ILE A 326 -12.48 7.12 -21.44
CA ILE A 326 -13.39 8.29 -21.33
C ILE A 326 -12.72 9.59 -21.87
N ILE A 327 -11.45 9.56 -22.26
CA ILE A 327 -10.61 10.78 -22.49
C ILE A 327 -10.99 11.60 -23.73
N ASN A 328 -11.90 11.13 -24.60
CA ASN A 328 -12.14 11.81 -25.87
C ASN A 328 -12.53 13.30 -25.76
N ASP A 329 -13.02 13.79 -24.60
CA ASP A 329 -13.43 15.20 -24.44
C ASP A 329 -13.01 15.92 -23.14
N VAL A 330 -12.23 15.32 -22.22
CA VAL A 330 -11.86 15.98 -20.94
C VAL A 330 -10.35 16.20 -20.84
N GLU A 331 -9.92 17.44 -21.07
CA GLU A 331 -8.54 17.90 -20.85
C GLU A 331 -8.18 17.83 -19.35
N TYR A 332 -7.01 17.26 -19.02
CA TYR A 332 -6.47 17.32 -17.66
C TYR A 332 -5.77 18.66 -17.44
N ASP A 333 -6.27 19.49 -16.54
CA ASP A 333 -5.71 20.83 -16.28
C ASP A 333 -4.95 20.88 -14.94
N PRO A 334 -3.61 20.79 -14.89
CA PRO A 334 -2.86 20.82 -13.63
C PRO A 334 -2.96 22.15 -12.86
N LEU A 335 -3.52 23.22 -13.44
CA LEU A 335 -3.61 24.52 -12.76
C LEU A 335 -4.47 24.48 -11.49
N TRP A 336 -5.38 23.51 -11.32
CA TRP A 336 -6.13 23.40 -10.05
C TRP A 336 -5.22 23.13 -8.86
N ILE A 337 -4.01 22.58 -9.07
CA ILE A 337 -3.01 22.35 -8.02
C ILE A 337 -2.54 23.68 -7.42
N LEU A 338 -2.56 24.79 -8.19
CA LEU A 338 -2.26 26.13 -7.68
C LEU A 338 -3.22 26.55 -6.56
N ASN A 339 -4.49 26.12 -6.61
CA ASN A 339 -5.44 26.37 -5.54
C ASN A 339 -5.04 25.65 -4.24
N ILE A 340 -4.40 24.48 -4.33
CA ILE A 340 -3.87 23.79 -3.15
C ILE A 340 -2.67 24.54 -2.60
N LEU A 341 -1.75 24.99 -3.47
CA LEU A 341 -0.60 25.80 -3.04
C LEU A 341 -1.04 27.06 -2.28
N GLN A 342 -2.11 27.72 -2.73
CA GLN A 342 -2.71 28.86 -2.02
C GLN A 342 -3.22 28.52 -0.61
N THR A 343 -3.70 27.29 -0.41
CA THR A 343 -4.24 26.85 0.89
C THR A 343 -3.22 26.19 1.80
N ALA A 344 -2.03 25.84 1.30
CA ALA A 344 -0.96 25.17 2.04
C ALA A 344 0.30 26.05 2.14
N PRO A 345 0.27 27.17 2.89
CA PRO A 345 1.34 28.18 2.87
C PRO A 345 2.71 27.70 3.37
N LEU A 346 2.74 26.61 4.15
CA LEU A 346 3.97 26.00 4.66
C LEU A 346 4.47 24.82 3.81
N LEU A 347 3.87 24.59 2.64
CA LEU A 347 4.24 23.47 1.78
C LEU A 347 5.68 23.64 1.29
N GLN A 348 6.52 22.64 1.53
CA GLN A 348 7.93 22.65 1.14
C GLN A 348 8.20 21.76 -0.06
N LYS A 349 7.45 20.67 -0.19
CA LYS A 349 7.58 19.69 -1.27
C LYS A 349 6.23 19.34 -1.88
N LEU A 350 6.16 19.42 -3.20
CA LEU A 350 5.04 18.92 -4.01
C LEU A 350 5.55 17.81 -4.94
N SER A 351 4.92 16.65 -4.91
CA SER A 351 5.16 15.55 -5.85
C SER A 351 3.87 15.22 -6.58
N VAL A 352 3.89 15.19 -7.91
CA VAL A 352 2.76 14.83 -8.75
C VAL A 352 3.18 13.71 -9.69
N MET A 353 2.50 12.57 -9.61
CA MET A 353 2.66 11.45 -10.53
C MET A 353 1.45 11.39 -11.46
N PHE A 354 1.69 11.59 -12.75
CA PHE A 354 0.69 11.40 -13.77
C PHE A 354 0.75 9.97 -14.32
N LEU A 355 -0.37 9.26 -14.28
CA LEU A 355 -0.49 7.89 -14.79
C LEU A 355 -1.37 7.91 -16.04
N HIS A 356 -0.86 7.30 -17.13
CA HIS A 356 -1.56 7.16 -18.43
C HIS A 356 -1.86 8.50 -19.15
N LEU A 357 -0.88 9.41 -19.21
CA LEU A 357 -0.99 10.67 -19.95
C LEU A 357 -0.97 10.46 -21.47
N GLU A 358 -1.86 11.15 -22.18
CA GLU A 358 -1.85 11.26 -23.63
C GLU A 358 -1.55 12.69 -24.09
N LEU A 359 -0.92 12.83 -25.26
CA LEU A 359 -0.60 14.15 -25.83
C LEU A 359 -1.84 14.87 -26.35
N PHE A 360 -2.05 16.11 -25.90
CA PHE A 360 -3.07 16.97 -26.45
C PHE A 360 -2.50 17.77 -27.64
N LYS A 361 -3.02 17.50 -28.85
CA LYS A 361 -2.55 18.15 -30.09
C LYS A 361 -2.96 19.62 -30.19
N SER A 362 -4.04 20.02 -29.52
CA SER A 362 -4.55 21.39 -29.53
C SER A 362 -3.88 22.22 -28.45
N GLN A 363 -2.79 22.89 -28.80
CA GLN A 363 -2.19 23.91 -27.94
C GLN A 363 -3.14 25.10 -27.80
N ARG A 364 -3.33 25.59 -26.57
CA ARG A 364 -4.02 26.85 -26.25
C ARG A 364 -3.03 27.89 -25.73
N ASP A 365 -3.50 29.13 -25.62
CA ASP A 365 -2.72 30.21 -25.02
C ASP A 365 -2.48 29.94 -23.53
N ILE A 366 -1.25 30.19 -23.07
CA ILE A 366 -0.85 30.05 -21.66
C ILE A 366 -1.63 31.07 -20.84
N ARG A 367 -2.40 30.58 -19.88
CA ARG A 367 -3.15 31.40 -18.93
C ARG A 367 -2.20 31.99 -17.91
N ASP A 368 -2.33 33.29 -17.71
CA ASP A 368 -1.70 34.01 -16.61
C ASP A 368 -2.67 34.00 -15.42
N VAL A 369 -2.40 33.17 -14.41
CA VAL A 369 -3.25 33.04 -13.23
C VAL A 369 -2.89 34.13 -12.21
N GLU A 370 -3.88 34.65 -11.48
CA GLU A 370 -3.67 35.64 -10.42
C GLU A 370 -2.55 35.22 -9.48
N ILE A 371 -1.58 36.13 -9.32
CA ILE A 371 -0.33 35.88 -8.61
C ILE A 371 -0.63 35.88 -7.11
N PHE A 372 -0.48 34.72 -6.48
CA PHE A 372 -0.24 34.60 -5.05
C PHE A 372 1.26 34.38 -4.82
N SER A 373 1.72 34.58 -3.59
CA SER A 373 3.12 34.34 -3.23
C SER A 373 3.21 33.14 -2.30
N HIS A 374 4.07 32.20 -2.64
CA HIS A 374 4.35 31.02 -1.85
C HIS A 374 5.80 31.03 -1.36
N GLU A 375 5.97 31.21 -0.05
CA GLU A 375 7.28 31.51 0.55
C GLU A 375 8.03 30.29 1.09
N GLU A 376 7.42 29.11 1.13
CA GLU A 376 8.06 27.90 1.70
C GLU A 376 8.32 26.78 0.70
N LEU A 377 7.78 26.85 -0.52
CA LEU A 377 7.87 25.79 -1.52
C LEU A 377 9.28 25.76 -2.12
N LYS A 378 9.98 24.63 -1.94
CA LYS A 378 11.38 24.45 -2.35
C LYS A 378 11.50 23.49 -3.52
N VAL A 379 10.75 22.39 -3.50
CA VAL A 379 10.90 21.31 -4.48
C VAL A 379 9.56 20.93 -5.08
N ILE A 380 9.54 20.83 -6.41
CA ILE A 380 8.45 20.20 -7.17
C ILE A 380 9.00 19.01 -7.93
N GLU A 381 8.33 17.87 -7.84
CA GLU A 381 8.58 16.70 -8.67
C GLU A 381 7.33 16.42 -9.52
N LEU A 382 7.45 16.55 -10.84
CA LEU A 382 6.44 16.12 -11.80
C LEU A 382 6.93 14.83 -12.48
N ARG A 383 6.16 13.76 -12.38
CA ARG A 383 6.51 12.42 -12.88
C ARG A 383 5.45 11.91 -13.85
N GLY A 384 5.86 11.04 -14.76
CA GLY A 384 5.03 10.56 -15.87
C GLY A 384 4.84 11.60 -16.99
N CYS A 385 5.65 12.66 -17.02
CA CYS A 385 5.49 13.77 -17.96
C CYS A 385 5.68 13.34 -19.43
N ILE A 386 4.96 14.03 -20.32
CA ILE A 386 5.04 13.83 -21.78
C ILE A 386 5.50 15.08 -22.54
N GLY A 387 5.69 16.20 -21.84
CA GLY A 387 6.04 17.48 -22.44
C GLY A 387 4.86 18.16 -23.12
N ASP A 388 3.68 18.09 -22.49
CA ASP A 388 2.47 18.74 -22.96
C ASP A 388 2.42 20.22 -22.57
N TRP A 389 1.62 21.02 -23.28
CA TRP A 389 1.50 22.45 -23.01
C TRP A 389 0.90 22.76 -21.63
N LEU A 390 0.06 21.87 -21.10
CA LEU A 390 -0.51 21.98 -19.75
C LEU A 390 0.55 21.84 -18.65
N GLU A 391 1.53 20.96 -18.85
CA GLU A 391 2.69 20.80 -17.95
C GLU A 391 3.55 22.08 -17.96
N ILE A 392 3.82 22.61 -19.15
CA ILE A 392 4.58 23.85 -19.33
C ILE A 392 3.86 25.03 -18.68
N GLU A 393 2.55 25.16 -18.92
CA GLU A 393 1.71 26.22 -18.33
C GLU A 393 1.76 26.18 -16.80
N PHE A 394 1.65 24.99 -16.20
CA PHE A 394 1.79 24.83 -14.76
C PHE A 394 3.17 25.25 -14.25
N VAL A 395 4.25 24.78 -14.89
CA VAL A 395 5.63 25.15 -14.52
C VAL A 395 5.84 26.66 -14.58
N MET A 396 5.38 27.32 -15.65
CA MET A 396 5.50 28.78 -15.79
C MET A 396 4.74 29.54 -14.71
N ASN A 397 3.54 29.09 -14.34
CA ASN A 397 2.78 29.73 -13.27
C ASN A 397 3.43 29.52 -11.89
N VAL A 398 4.01 28.35 -11.61
CA VAL A 398 4.68 28.12 -10.32
C VAL A 398 5.99 28.90 -10.18
N LEU A 399 6.78 29.02 -11.26
CA LEU A 399 8.00 29.83 -11.24
C LEU A 399 7.72 31.29 -10.85
N LYS A 400 6.55 31.83 -11.20
CA LYS A 400 6.12 33.18 -10.83
C LYS A 400 5.70 33.29 -9.36
N CYS A 401 5.07 32.26 -8.78
CA CYS A 401 4.48 32.35 -7.44
C CYS A 401 5.39 31.84 -6.31
N ALA A 402 6.32 30.92 -6.58
CA ALA A 402 7.15 30.26 -5.57
C ALA A 402 8.55 30.87 -5.48
N HIS A 403 8.76 31.84 -4.60
CA HIS A 403 10.01 32.61 -4.53
C HIS A 403 11.20 31.81 -3.97
N LYS A 404 10.97 30.96 -2.97
CA LYS A 404 12.01 30.08 -2.39
C LYS A 404 12.20 28.76 -3.13
N LEU A 405 11.63 28.63 -4.33
CA LEU A 405 11.78 27.43 -5.12
C LEU A 405 13.25 27.20 -5.45
N GLU A 406 13.74 26.01 -5.12
CA GLU A 406 15.11 25.56 -5.36
C GLU A 406 15.16 24.71 -6.63
N GLN A 407 14.14 23.86 -6.85
CA GLN A 407 14.13 22.91 -7.96
C GLN A 407 12.71 22.52 -8.43
N ILE A 408 12.55 22.36 -9.75
CA ILE A 408 11.44 21.65 -10.38
C ILE A 408 12.05 20.49 -11.18
N VAL A 409 11.71 19.25 -10.84
CA VAL A 409 12.13 18.05 -11.57
C VAL A 409 10.99 17.57 -12.44
N LEU A 410 11.22 17.45 -13.74
CA LEU A 410 10.29 16.81 -14.68
C LEU A 410 10.88 15.48 -15.14
N SER A 411 10.11 14.42 -14.98
CA SER A 411 10.53 13.05 -15.24
C SER A 411 9.48 12.31 -16.07
N PRO A 412 9.86 11.60 -17.14
CA PRO A 412 8.93 10.75 -17.88
C PRO A 412 8.58 9.47 -17.13
N TYR A 413 9.37 9.13 -16.11
CA TYR A 413 9.23 7.87 -15.40
C TYR A 413 7.98 7.86 -14.52
N LEU A 414 7.18 6.81 -14.71
CA LEU A 414 5.97 6.52 -13.94
C LEU A 414 6.04 5.11 -13.35
N ARG A 415 5.26 4.88 -12.30
CA ARG A 415 5.12 3.57 -11.66
C ARG A 415 3.65 3.35 -11.39
N ASP A 416 3.05 2.34 -12.02
CA ASP A 416 1.75 1.82 -11.61
C ASP A 416 1.93 1.00 -10.34
N VAL A 417 0.88 0.88 -9.52
CA VAL A 417 0.89 0.27 -8.18
C VAL A 417 1.38 -1.20 -8.19
N SER A 418 1.48 -1.81 -9.37
CA SER A 418 1.92 -3.20 -9.60
C SER A 418 3.06 -3.38 -10.62
N SER A 419 3.64 -2.31 -11.20
CA SER A 419 4.59 -2.42 -12.32
C SER A 419 6.00 -1.89 -12.03
N ASP A 420 6.95 -2.31 -12.86
CA ASP A 420 8.28 -1.70 -12.97
C ASP A 420 8.18 -0.24 -13.46
N TRP A 421 9.28 0.50 -13.36
CA TRP A 421 9.32 1.87 -13.89
C TRP A 421 9.12 1.86 -15.41
N GLU A 422 8.09 2.57 -15.86
CA GLU A 422 7.81 2.81 -17.28
C GLU A 422 8.09 4.26 -17.63
N SER A 423 8.23 4.58 -18.92
CA SER A 423 8.40 5.95 -19.38
C SER A 423 7.67 6.17 -20.70
N HIS A 424 7.04 7.33 -20.87
CA HIS A 424 6.37 7.67 -22.12
C HIS A 424 7.38 7.95 -23.24
N HIS A 425 7.30 7.21 -24.35
CA HIS A 425 8.18 7.37 -25.52
C HIS A 425 8.17 8.80 -26.10
N VAL A 426 7.03 9.48 -26.01
CA VAL A 426 6.83 10.85 -26.48
C VAL A 426 7.82 11.83 -25.86
N TRP A 427 8.11 11.67 -24.56
CA TRP A 427 9.02 12.56 -23.83
C TRP A 427 10.36 12.68 -24.53
N TYR A 428 10.94 11.53 -24.90
CA TYR A 428 12.25 11.45 -25.57
C TYR A 428 12.21 11.85 -27.04
N GLN A 429 11.06 11.72 -27.70
CA GLN A 429 10.93 12.08 -29.12
C GLN A 429 10.83 13.58 -29.35
N SER A 430 10.13 14.28 -28.47
CA SER A 430 9.84 15.71 -28.66
C SER A 430 9.41 16.44 -27.38
N GLY A 431 8.92 15.73 -26.36
CA GLY A 431 8.41 16.37 -25.14
C GLY A 431 9.47 17.20 -24.41
N ARG A 432 10.65 16.63 -24.21
CA ARG A 432 11.77 17.30 -23.54
C ARG A 432 12.20 18.58 -24.27
N ASP A 433 12.33 18.51 -25.59
CA ASP A 433 12.72 19.65 -26.41
C ASP A 433 11.64 20.73 -26.42
N ARG A 434 10.35 20.37 -26.50
CA ARG A 434 9.22 21.32 -26.39
C ARG A 434 9.26 22.10 -25.09
N ILE A 435 9.46 21.43 -23.95
CA ILE A 435 9.57 22.12 -22.65
C ILE A 435 10.78 23.07 -22.66
N SER A 436 11.94 22.59 -23.11
CA SER A 436 13.16 23.40 -23.15
C SER A 436 13.01 24.64 -24.01
N GLU A 437 12.39 24.54 -25.19
CA GLU A 437 12.14 25.66 -26.10
C GLU A 437 11.17 26.67 -25.50
N LYS A 438 10.08 26.20 -24.86
CA LYS A 438 9.03 27.09 -24.32
C LYS A 438 9.43 27.79 -23.03
N LEU A 439 10.31 27.18 -22.23
CA LEU A 439 10.84 27.80 -21.02
C LEU A 439 11.99 28.76 -21.30
N GLN A 440 12.52 28.79 -22.53
CA GLN A 440 13.65 29.65 -22.88
C GLN A 440 13.35 31.13 -22.61
N GLY A 441 14.11 31.74 -21.69
CA GLY A 441 13.97 33.14 -21.32
C GLY A 441 12.91 33.41 -20.25
N VAL A 442 12.29 32.36 -19.69
CA VAL A 442 11.43 32.46 -18.50
C VAL A 442 12.32 32.64 -17.27
N GLU A 443 11.97 33.58 -16.39
CA GLU A 443 12.66 33.77 -15.12
C GLU A 443 12.55 32.53 -14.24
N GLY A 444 13.66 32.08 -13.65
CA GLY A 444 13.70 30.86 -12.83
C GLY A 444 13.84 29.56 -13.62
N GLN A 445 13.96 29.60 -14.95
CA GLN A 445 14.15 28.41 -15.80
C GLN A 445 15.35 27.54 -15.35
N GLU A 446 16.38 28.13 -14.75
CA GLU A 446 17.58 27.42 -14.27
C GLU A 446 17.30 26.45 -13.11
N LYS A 447 16.13 26.60 -12.46
CA LYS A 447 15.64 25.70 -11.41
C LYS A 447 14.97 24.45 -11.98
N VAL A 448 14.72 24.42 -13.29
CA VAL A 448 14.01 23.34 -13.97
C VAL A 448 15.00 22.28 -14.45
N VAL A 449 14.83 21.04 -13.99
CA VAL A 449 15.64 19.89 -14.34
C VAL A 449 14.78 18.88 -15.11
N LEU A 450 15.16 18.64 -16.37
CA LEU A 450 14.53 17.66 -17.26
C LEU A 450 15.35 16.37 -17.26
N ILE A 451 14.77 15.28 -16.74
CA ILE A 451 15.39 13.95 -16.70
C ILE A 451 15.35 13.29 -18.08
#